data_AF-A0A150VKR8-F1
#
_entry.id   AF-A0A150VKR8-F1
#
_cell.length_a   1.000
_cell.length_b   1.000
_cell.length_c   1.000
_cell.angle_alpha   90.00
_cell.angle_beta   90.00
_cell.angle_gamma   90.00
#
_symmetry.space_group_name_H-M   'P 1'
#
loop_
_entity.id
_entity.type
_entity.pdbx_description
1 polymer ?
#
loop_
_entity_poly.entity_id
_entity_poly.type
_entity_poly.pdbx_seq_one_letter_code
_entity_poly.pdbx_strand_id
1 'polypeptide(L)'
;MTIRFLAHRRPTLIALALTLVTFVDGAPPTGFLAALLVVMPLCYLGFGAARGELRDRRTLALQLAGLVAFCAAAALVLSLEGRAALYVLAAGWLAHGLWDLVHHRSGRVVPRAWSEWCGVVDVSGALAILLLA
;
A
#
# COMPACT_ATOMS: atom_id res chain seq x y z
N MET A 1 7.11 -29.79 -4.29
CA MET A 1 6.87 -29.12 -2.99
C MET A 1 6.70 -27.63 -3.27
N THR A 2 5.46 -27.18 -3.35
CA THR A 2 5.08 -25.95 -4.07
C THR A 2 5.14 -24.73 -3.15
N ILE A 3 5.73 -23.62 -3.61
CA ILE A 3 5.86 -22.30 -2.94
C ILE A 3 4.53 -21.82 -2.30
N ARG A 4 3.40 -22.30 -2.80
CA ARG A 4 2.04 -22.14 -2.24
C ARG A 4 1.87 -22.54 -0.77
N PHE A 5 2.69 -23.42 -0.21
CA PHE A 5 2.53 -23.90 1.18
C PHE A 5 3.08 -22.94 2.25
N LEU A 6 4.10 -22.14 1.91
CA LEU A 6 4.70 -21.19 2.85
C LEU A 6 3.92 -19.86 2.95
N ALA A 7 3.20 -19.48 1.90
CA ALA A 7 2.42 -18.25 1.83
C ALA A 7 1.17 -18.25 2.75
N HIS A 8 0.83 -19.38 3.38
CA HIS A 8 -0.44 -19.54 4.09
C HIS A 8 -0.38 -19.32 5.61
N ARG A 9 0.78 -19.01 6.22
CA ARG A 9 0.84 -18.95 7.70
C ARG A 9 1.18 -17.62 8.35
N ARG A 10 1.77 -16.62 7.67
CA ARG A 10 2.16 -15.37 8.37
C ARG A 10 2.34 -14.15 7.42
N PRO A 11 1.34 -13.73 6.61
CA PRO A 11 1.47 -12.51 5.80
C PRO A 11 1.93 -11.31 6.64
N THR A 12 1.40 -11.18 7.85
CA THR A 12 1.84 -10.17 8.84
C THR A 12 3.34 -10.25 9.17
N LEU A 13 3.91 -11.43 9.42
CA LEU A 13 5.33 -11.52 9.78
C LEU A 13 6.23 -11.18 8.59
N ILE A 14 5.83 -11.59 7.38
CA ILE A 14 6.59 -11.25 6.17
C ILE A 14 6.53 -9.75 5.94
N ALA A 15 5.37 -9.12 6.13
CA ALA A 15 5.22 -7.67 6.05
C ALA A 15 6.09 -6.94 7.07
N LEU A 16 6.03 -7.36 8.34
CA LEU A 16 6.85 -6.77 9.41
C LEU A 16 8.35 -6.95 9.15
N ALA A 17 8.78 -8.13 8.70
CA ALA A 17 10.17 -8.38 8.35
C ALA A 17 10.62 -7.52 7.17
N LEU A 18 9.77 -7.38 6.13
CA LEU A 18 10.07 -6.51 5.00
C LEU A 18 10.19 -5.05 5.45
N THR A 19 9.23 -4.53 6.22
CA THR A 19 9.30 -3.15 6.73
C THR A 19 10.56 -2.95 7.56
N LEU A 20 10.86 -3.87 8.48
CA LEU A 20 12.07 -3.78 9.30
C LEU A 20 13.32 -3.69 8.43
N VAL A 21 13.50 -4.62 7.49
CA VAL A 21 14.66 -4.62 6.58
C VAL A 21 14.70 -3.36 5.70
N THR A 22 13.54 -2.81 5.33
CA THR A 22 13.45 -1.61 4.49
C THR A 22 13.87 -0.34 5.22
N PHE A 23 13.60 -0.25 6.54
CA PHE A 23 13.78 0.98 7.31
C PHE A 23 14.89 0.90 8.37
N VAL A 24 15.53 -0.26 8.58
CA VAL A 24 16.57 -0.45 9.61
C VAL A 24 17.77 0.48 9.40
N ASP A 25 18.11 0.78 8.15
CA ASP A 25 19.23 1.66 7.78
C ASP A 25 18.78 3.13 7.55
N GLY A 26 17.54 3.46 7.94
CA GLY A 26 16.92 4.77 7.72
C GLY A 26 15.83 4.75 6.64
N ALA A 27 15.26 5.94 6.35
CA ALA A 27 14.17 6.04 5.39
C ALA A 27 14.71 5.91 3.95
N PRO A 28 14.10 5.06 3.11
CA PRO A 28 14.38 5.08 1.68
C PRO A 28 14.12 6.46 1.04
N PRO A 29 14.65 6.72 -0.17
CA PRO A 29 14.42 7.98 -0.86
C PRO A 29 12.92 8.30 -0.97
N THR A 30 12.54 9.54 -0.65
CA THR A 30 11.13 9.98 -0.65
C THR A 30 10.45 9.73 -2.00
N GLY A 31 11.16 9.93 -3.11
CA GLY A 31 10.66 9.64 -4.45
C GLY A 31 10.32 8.16 -4.68
N PHE A 32 11.08 7.25 -4.08
CA PHE A 32 10.77 5.81 -4.13
C PHE A 32 9.51 5.49 -3.33
N LEU A 33 9.40 6.01 -2.11
CA LEU A 33 8.22 5.79 -1.26
C LEU A 33 6.95 6.45 -1.84
N ALA A 34 7.10 7.59 -2.52
CA ALA A 34 6.01 8.24 -3.25
C ALA A 34 5.59 7.43 -4.49
N ALA A 35 6.55 6.82 -5.21
CA ALA A 35 6.22 5.93 -6.33
C ALA A 35 5.42 4.70 -5.86
N LEU A 36 5.73 4.17 -4.67
CA LEU A 36 4.96 3.05 -4.10
C LEU A 36 3.49 3.40 -3.88
N LEU A 37 3.15 4.63 -3.48
CA LEU A 37 1.75 5.09 -3.38
C LEU A 37 0.99 4.94 -4.71
N VAL A 38 1.68 5.01 -5.85
CA VAL A 38 1.06 4.79 -7.17
C VAL A 38 1.04 3.31 -7.54
N VAL A 39 2.12 2.58 -7.26
CA VAL A 39 2.23 1.15 -7.58
C VAL A 39 1.17 0.33 -6.86
N MET A 40 0.88 0.62 -5.58
CA MET A 40 -0.07 -0.16 -4.80
C MET A 40 -1.49 -0.18 -5.40
N PRO A 41 -2.16 0.95 -5.69
CA PRO A 41 -3.47 0.94 -6.34
C PRO A 41 -3.44 0.37 -7.77
N LEU A 42 -2.31 0.46 -8.49
CA LEU A 42 -2.15 -0.24 -9.78
C LEU A 42 -2.17 -1.76 -9.61
N CYS A 43 -1.54 -2.31 -8.56
CA CYS A 43 -1.65 -3.73 -8.23
C CYS A 43 -3.11 -4.12 -7.98
N TYR A 44 -3.87 -3.28 -7.27
CA TYR A 44 -5.30 -3.50 -7.02
C TYR A 44 -6.14 -3.56 -8.30
N LEU A 45 -5.86 -2.68 -9.27
CA LEU A 45 -6.48 -2.77 -10.60
C LEU A 45 -6.11 -4.09 -11.30
N GLY A 46 -4.85 -4.51 -11.23
CA GLY A 46 -4.39 -5.78 -11.79
C GLY A 46 -5.13 -6.99 -11.18
N PHE A 47 -5.23 -7.07 -9.86
CA PHE A 47 -5.96 -8.14 -9.18
C PHE A 47 -7.47 -8.08 -9.45
N GLY A 48 -8.07 -6.88 -9.42
CA GLY A 48 -9.48 -6.70 -9.72
C GLY A 48 -9.83 -7.14 -11.14
N ALA A 49 -8.96 -6.83 -12.11
CA ALA A 49 -9.12 -7.28 -13.50
C ALA A 49 -9.01 -8.81 -13.59
N ALA A 50 -7.99 -9.40 -12.99
CA ALA A 50 -7.75 -10.84 -12.99
C ALA A 50 -8.89 -11.64 -12.32
N ARG A 51 -9.53 -11.06 -11.30
CA ARG A 51 -10.68 -11.66 -10.60
C ARG A 51 -12.03 -11.32 -11.22
N GLY A 52 -12.05 -10.51 -12.28
CA GLY A 52 -13.28 -10.08 -12.97
C GLY A 52 -14.14 -9.08 -12.19
N GLU A 53 -13.64 -8.55 -11.07
CA GLU A 53 -14.40 -7.66 -10.18
C GLU A 53 -14.53 -6.24 -10.75
N LEU A 54 -13.67 -5.84 -11.70
CA LEU A 54 -13.77 -4.55 -12.39
C LEU A 54 -14.87 -4.49 -13.47
N ARG A 55 -15.58 -5.61 -13.72
CA ARG A 55 -16.77 -5.58 -14.61
C ARG A 55 -17.93 -4.79 -13.98
N ASP A 56 -17.96 -4.73 -12.65
CA ASP A 56 -18.87 -3.84 -11.93
C ASP A 56 -18.37 -2.39 -12.04
N ARG A 57 -19.18 -1.53 -12.67
CA ARG A 57 -18.83 -0.12 -12.92
C ARG A 57 -18.55 0.64 -11.63
N ARG A 58 -19.25 0.31 -10.54
CA ARG A 58 -19.04 0.96 -9.24
C ARG A 58 -17.69 0.58 -8.65
N THR A 59 -17.33 -0.71 -8.69
CA THR A 59 -16.01 -1.18 -8.25
C THR A 59 -14.90 -0.55 -9.09
N LEU A 60 -15.03 -0.52 -10.41
CA LEU A 60 -14.06 0.15 -11.29
C LEU A 60 -13.91 1.64 -10.95
N ALA A 61 -15.03 2.36 -10.81
CA ALA A 61 -14.99 3.79 -10.48
C ALA A 61 -14.30 4.05 -9.14
N LEU A 62 -14.55 3.21 -8.13
CA LEU A 62 -13.88 3.31 -6.83
C LEU A 62 -12.37 3.06 -6.94
N GLN A 63 -11.94 2.04 -7.68
CA GLN A 63 -10.50 1.77 -7.86
C GLN A 63 -9.79 2.88 -8.63
N LEU A 64 -10.43 3.43 -9.67
CA LEU A 64 -9.88 4.57 -10.41
C LEU A 64 -9.84 5.84 -9.56
N ALA A 65 -10.86 6.10 -8.74
CA ALA A 65 -10.85 7.21 -7.79
C ALA A 65 -9.73 7.06 -6.75
N GLY A 66 -9.52 5.84 -6.24
CA GLY A 66 -8.39 5.51 -5.37
C GLY A 66 -7.06 5.78 -6.05
N LEU A 67 -6.86 5.27 -7.28
CA LEU A 67 -5.63 5.52 -8.06
C LEU A 67 -5.37 7.02 -8.23
N VAL A 68 -6.38 7.80 -8.63
CA VAL A 68 -6.24 9.25 -8.80
C VAL A 68 -5.86 9.92 -7.48
N ALA A 69 -6.51 9.55 -6.37
CA ALA A 69 -6.20 10.11 -5.05
C ALA A 69 -4.76 9.82 -4.62
N PHE A 70 -4.29 8.59 -4.80
CA PHE A 70 -2.91 8.24 -4.44
C PHE A 70 -1.87 8.83 -5.40
N CYS A 71 -2.17 8.97 -6.70
CA CYS A 71 -1.33 9.72 -7.63
C CYS A 71 -1.23 11.20 -7.22
N ALA A 72 -2.33 11.81 -6.79
CA ALA A 72 -2.31 13.19 -6.29
C ALA A 72 -1.47 13.31 -5.01
N ALA A 73 -1.60 12.36 -4.09
CA ALA A 73 -0.78 12.32 -2.87
C ALA A 73 0.71 12.16 -3.20
N ALA A 74 1.07 11.26 -4.13
CA ALA A 74 2.45 11.10 -4.58
C ALA A 74 3.00 12.37 -5.21
N ALA A 75 2.24 13.03 -6.09
CA ALA A 75 2.63 14.30 -6.69
C ALA A 75 2.81 15.40 -5.62
N LEU A 76 1.94 15.45 -4.61
CA LEU A 76 2.06 16.39 -3.50
C LEU A 76 3.34 16.14 -2.69
N VAL A 77 3.68 14.89 -2.37
CA VAL A 77 4.94 14.55 -1.70
C VAL A 77 6.14 15.07 -2.50
N LEU A 78 6.14 14.87 -3.81
CA LEU A 78 7.24 15.29 -4.69
C LEU A 78 7.35 16.82 -4.86
N SER A 79 6.27 17.55 -4.57
CA SER A 79 6.25 19.02 -4.58
C SER A 79 6.66 19.67 -3.26
N LEU A 80 6.86 18.87 -2.22
CA LEU A 80 7.19 19.33 -0.87
C LEU A 80 8.64 18.96 -0.51
N GLU A 81 9.19 19.68 0.46
CA GLU A 81 10.53 19.45 0.98
C GLU A 81 10.51 19.18 2.49
N GLY A 82 11.58 18.56 2.99
CA GLY A 82 11.80 18.32 4.42
C GLY A 82 10.66 17.56 5.11
N ARG A 83 10.32 17.98 6.33
CA ARG A 83 9.34 17.31 7.20
C ARG A 83 7.93 17.28 6.61
N ALA A 84 7.55 18.30 5.83
CA ALA A 84 6.22 18.38 5.22
C ALA A 84 5.99 17.23 4.23
N ALA A 85 6.98 16.92 3.39
CA ALA A 85 6.92 15.79 2.48
C ALA A 85 6.75 14.46 3.23
N LEU A 86 7.46 14.28 4.35
CA LEU A 86 7.39 13.06 5.17
C LEU A 86 6.02 12.90 5.85
N TYR A 87 5.41 13.98 6.35
CA TYR A 87 4.07 13.91 6.92
C TYR A 87 2.99 13.57 5.89
N VAL A 88 3.06 14.17 4.69
CA VAL A 88 2.13 13.83 3.61
C VAL A 88 2.35 12.38 3.15
N LEU A 89 3.61 11.95 3.06
CA LEU A 89 3.95 10.58 2.70
C LEU A 89 3.40 9.58 3.71
N ALA A 90 3.63 9.79 5.01
CA ALA A 90 3.08 8.95 6.06
C ALA A 90 1.55 8.91 6.05
N ALA A 91 0.89 10.05 5.82
CA ALA A 91 -0.56 10.11 5.68
C ALA A 91 -1.07 9.32 4.46
N GLY A 92 -0.37 9.40 3.33
CA GLY A 92 -0.69 8.62 2.13
C GLY A 92 -0.57 7.11 2.37
N TRP A 93 0.51 6.67 3.01
CA TRP A 93 0.72 5.27 3.37
C TRP A 93 -0.35 4.78 4.35
N LEU A 94 -0.66 5.57 5.40
CA LEU A 94 -1.72 5.21 6.34
C LEU A 94 -3.11 5.14 5.67
N ALA A 95 -3.40 6.06 4.75
CA ALA A 95 -4.64 6.04 3.96
C ALA A 95 -4.73 4.77 3.09
N HIS A 96 -3.62 4.32 2.51
CA HIS A 96 -3.58 3.04 1.80
C HIS A 96 -3.76 1.84 2.75
N GLY A 97 -3.15 1.86 3.94
CA GLY A 97 -3.41 0.84 4.95
C GLY A 97 -4.89 0.75 5.40
N LEU A 98 -5.60 1.88 5.42
CA LEU A 98 -7.06 1.89 5.63
C LEU A 98 -7.83 1.34 4.42
N TRP A 99 -7.38 1.65 3.20
CA TRP A 99 -7.90 1.07 1.97
C TRP A 99 -7.76 -0.45 1.96
N ASP A 100 -6.60 -0.96 2.38
CA ASP A 100 -6.33 -2.38 2.54
C ASP A 100 -7.27 -3.04 3.54
N LEU A 101 -7.55 -2.38 4.68
CA LEU A 101 -8.49 -2.88 5.68
C LEU A 101 -9.90 -3.06 5.12
N VAL A 102 -10.36 -2.13 4.27
CA VAL A 102 -11.66 -2.24 3.57
C VAL A 102 -11.68 -3.44 2.64
N HIS A 103 -10.61 -3.68 1.89
CA HIS A 103 -10.50 -4.83 0.98
C HIS A 103 -10.34 -6.16 1.72
N HIS A 104 -9.61 -6.16 2.83
CA HIS A 104 -9.45 -7.30 3.72
C HIS A 104 -10.78 -7.73 4.34
N ARG A 105 -11.63 -6.77 4.74
CA ARG A 105 -12.96 -7.05 5.30
C ARG A 105 -13.98 -7.46 4.25
N SER A 106 -13.94 -6.87 3.06
CA SER A 106 -14.88 -7.21 1.98
C SER A 106 -14.51 -8.50 1.24
N GLY A 107 -13.24 -8.91 1.25
CA GLY A 107 -12.76 -10.08 0.49
C GLY A 107 -12.79 -9.87 -1.03
N ARG A 108 -12.92 -8.62 -1.47
CA ARG A 108 -13.09 -8.18 -2.85
C ARG A 108 -11.82 -7.52 -3.40
N VAL A 109 -11.73 -7.48 -4.73
CA VAL A 109 -10.66 -6.92 -5.58
C VAL A 109 -9.32 -7.62 -5.46
N VAL A 110 -8.83 -7.87 -4.24
CA VAL A 110 -7.55 -8.54 -3.97
C VAL A 110 -7.74 -9.76 -3.05
N PRO A 111 -6.83 -10.74 -3.06
CA PRO A 111 -6.81 -11.80 -2.05
C PRO A 111 -6.68 -11.23 -0.64
N ARG A 112 -7.37 -11.83 0.34
CA ARG A 112 -7.39 -11.37 1.73
C ARG A 112 -6.00 -11.28 2.37
N ALA A 113 -5.12 -12.23 2.03
CA ALA A 113 -3.73 -12.24 2.49
C ALA A 113 -2.88 -11.15 1.86
N TRP A 114 -3.21 -10.71 0.63
CA TRP A 114 -2.53 -9.61 -0.04
C TRP A 114 -2.84 -8.29 0.67
N SER A 115 -4.13 -8.00 0.91
CA SER A 115 -4.52 -6.78 1.63
C SER A 115 -4.04 -6.78 3.08
N GLU A 116 -3.98 -7.94 3.73
CA GLU A 116 -3.38 -8.05 5.07
C GLU A 116 -1.88 -7.70 5.06
N TRP A 117 -1.13 -8.27 4.12
CA TRP A 117 0.30 -8.00 3.99
C TRP A 117 0.56 -6.53 3.66
N CYS A 118 -0.16 -6.00 2.66
CA CYS A 118 -0.06 -4.60 2.20
C CYS A 118 -0.38 -3.64 3.35
N GLY A 119 -1.50 -3.87 4.05
CA GLY A 119 -1.91 -2.97 5.14
C GLY A 119 -0.92 -2.98 6.30
N VAL A 120 -0.26 -4.10 6.59
CA VAL A 120 0.79 -4.16 7.61
C VAL A 120 2.04 -3.42 7.15
N VAL A 121 2.48 -3.60 5.90
CA VAL A 121 3.61 -2.83 5.33
C VAL A 121 3.31 -1.34 5.39
N ASP A 122 2.11 -0.94 5.03
CA ASP A 122 1.72 0.46 4.92
C ASP A 122 1.63 1.16 6.27
N VAL A 123 0.98 0.53 7.25
CA VAL A 123 0.85 1.09 8.60
C VAL A 123 2.20 1.13 9.31
N SER A 124 3.00 0.06 9.19
CA SER A 124 4.33 0.01 9.81
C SER A 124 5.32 0.96 9.11
N GLY A 125 5.26 1.07 7.79
CA GLY A 125 6.04 2.02 7.00
C GLY A 125 5.67 3.47 7.31
N ALA A 126 4.37 3.79 7.41
CA ALA A 126 3.91 5.10 7.85
C ALA A 126 4.43 5.47 9.24
N LEU A 127 4.39 4.52 10.20
CA LEU A 127 4.97 4.72 11.52
C LEU A 127 6.49 4.95 11.46
N ALA A 128 7.22 4.15 10.68
CA ALA A 128 8.66 4.32 10.50
C ALA A 128 9.00 5.69 9.91
N ILE A 129 8.27 6.14 8.89
CA ILE A 129 8.43 7.48 8.29
C ILE A 129 8.21 8.56 9.34
N LEU A 130 7.18 8.45 10.19
CA LEU A 130 6.92 9.44 11.25
C LEU A 130 8.01 9.47 12.32
N LEU A 131 8.57 8.31 12.68
CA LEU A 131 9.67 8.21 13.64
C LEU A 131 10.99 8.78 13.10
N LEU A 132 11.17 8.74 11.78
CA LEU A 132 12.35 9.24 11.07
C LEU A 132 12.19 10.69 10.58
N ALA A 133 11.02 11.31 10.79
CA ALA A 133 10.68 12.64 10.28
C ALA A 133 11.28 13.79 11.08
#